data_AF-A0A3E3J5F3-F1
#
_entry.id   AF-A0A3E3J5F3-F1
#
_cell.length_a   1.000
_cell.length_b   1.000
_cell.length_c   1.000
_cell.angle_alpha   90.00
_cell.angle_beta   90.00
_cell.angle_gamma   90.00
#
_symmetry.space_group_name_H-M   'P 1'
#
loop_
_entity.id
_entity.type
_entity.pdbx_description
1 polymer ?
#
loop_
_entity_poly.entity_id
_entity_poly.type
_entity_poly.pdbx_seq_one_letter_code
_entity_poly.pdbx_strand_id
1 'polypeptide(L)'
;MIDILKARNKGVLKLAGIPERWRALITSSIPLRATLYIDEHMDFLVAAVKQYIDSWQTFDELMQLIQELDIFITAMPVTFDTKVLEVLNQLPIRNAWYGGKSLKEITTLGNKADEVCNQYYNFHFPWIVNAISKKMLLPGKTEEAKILEDISLFSEIGVPDMISSQIYLAGIKSRTNAIELSELVEEKTLTNISIKKQLIQLISKYEDGEIDISEDAYEWLCLVNISNRGGIEQELRYMRIRVDYNLVSVYERLYCKCYEERLYLCTWDYKIKLMIRQEVMDKYKCLAGLLGVYFQRTENNLWELISENPNIVILQN
;
A
#
# COMPACT_ATOMS: atom_id res chain seq x y z
N MET A 1 24.00 15.22 32.01
CA MET A 1 23.44 14.72 30.72
C MET A 1 23.56 13.20 30.60
N ILE A 2 24.75 12.61 30.80
CA ILE A 2 24.96 11.15 30.79
C ILE A 2 24.10 10.42 31.84
N ASP A 3 23.95 10.97 33.04
CA ASP A 3 23.16 10.32 34.11
C ASP A 3 21.66 10.30 33.81
N ILE A 4 21.15 11.33 33.13
CA ILE A 4 19.76 11.38 32.65
C ILE A 4 19.53 10.28 31.59
N LEU A 5 20.48 10.11 30.66
CA LEU A 5 20.41 9.05 29.65
C LEU A 5 20.49 7.66 30.28
N LYS A 6 21.35 7.46 31.28
CA LYS A 6 21.45 6.19 32.03
C LYS A 6 20.16 5.88 32.80
N ALA A 7 19.58 6.88 33.48
CA ALA A 7 18.33 6.74 34.21
C ALA A 7 17.17 6.42 33.25
N ARG A 8 17.09 7.12 32.12
CA ARG A 8 16.10 6.84 31.06
C ARG A 8 16.27 5.44 30.49
N ASN A 9 17.49 5.01 30.18
CA ASN A 9 17.75 3.67 29.65
C ASN A 9 17.34 2.59 30.66
N LYS A 10 17.67 2.77 31.94
CA LYS A 10 17.22 1.87 33.02
C LYS A 10 15.70 1.82 33.12
N GLY A 11 15.01 2.94 32.97
CA GLY A 11 13.55 3.01 32.93
C GLY A 11 12.95 2.28 31.72
N VAL A 12 13.51 2.48 30.53
CA VAL A 12 13.08 1.80 29.30
C VAL A 12 13.28 0.29 29.40
N LEU A 13 14.45 -0.16 29.85
CA LEU A 13 14.73 -1.59 30.04
C LEU A 13 13.79 -2.23 31.07
N LYS A 14 13.44 -1.50 32.14
CA LYS A 14 12.47 -1.96 33.14
C LYS A 14 11.07 -2.12 32.53
N LEU A 15 10.64 -1.19 31.68
CA LEU A 15 9.34 -1.22 31.01
C LEU A 15 9.28 -2.26 29.89
N ALA A 16 10.33 -2.40 29.10
CA ALA A 16 10.42 -3.36 28.01
C ALA A 16 10.53 -4.81 28.50
N GLY A 17 11.00 -5.01 29.73
CA GLY A 17 11.13 -6.33 30.33
C GLY A 17 12.22 -7.16 29.64
N ILE A 18 11.92 -8.44 29.39
CA ILE A 18 12.90 -9.42 28.88
C ILE A 18 13.21 -9.23 27.38
N PRO A 19 14.47 -9.45 26.94
CA PRO A 19 14.92 -9.21 25.55
C PRO A 19 14.09 -9.92 24.47
N GLU A 20 13.54 -11.09 24.77
CA GLU A 20 12.73 -11.89 23.85
C GLU A 20 11.46 -11.15 23.41
N ARG A 21 10.94 -10.26 24.26
CA ARG A 21 9.75 -9.43 23.97
C ARG A 21 10.09 -8.15 23.21
N TRP A 22 11.36 -7.74 23.17
CA TRP A 22 11.73 -6.45 22.59
C TRP A 22 11.42 -6.38 21.11
N ARG A 23 11.57 -7.48 20.36
CA ARG A 23 11.20 -7.55 18.95
C ARG A 23 9.72 -7.19 18.74
N ALA A 24 8.82 -7.72 19.57
CA ALA A 24 7.39 -7.41 19.51
C ALA A 24 7.12 -5.92 19.76
N LEU A 25 7.83 -5.32 20.73
CA LEU A 25 7.69 -3.91 21.09
C LEU A 25 8.13 -2.97 19.94
N ILE A 26 9.25 -3.26 19.27
CA ILE A 26 9.79 -2.41 18.19
C ILE A 26 9.02 -2.55 16.87
N THR A 27 8.30 -3.66 16.65
CA THR A 27 7.61 -3.93 15.38
C THR A 27 6.48 -2.93 15.09
N SER A 28 5.95 -2.31 16.15
CA SER A 28 4.76 -1.46 16.10
C SER A 28 5.01 -0.01 15.67
N SER A 29 6.27 0.45 15.56
CA SER A 29 6.65 1.85 15.21
C SER A 29 5.94 2.97 16.00
N ILE A 30 5.36 2.65 17.15
CA ILE A 30 4.67 3.56 18.08
C ILE A 30 5.46 3.69 19.40
N PRO A 31 5.19 4.74 20.21
CA PRO A 31 5.85 4.90 21.51
C PRO A 31 5.72 3.69 22.43
N LEU A 32 6.73 3.43 23.27
CA LEU A 32 6.78 2.26 24.16
C LEU A 32 5.54 2.12 25.06
N ARG A 33 5.03 3.22 25.61
CA ARG A 33 3.84 3.17 26.46
C ARG A 33 2.57 2.83 25.67
N ALA A 34 2.48 3.31 24.44
CA ALA A 34 1.38 3.00 23.54
C ALA A 34 1.39 1.52 23.14
N THR A 35 2.56 0.94 22.86
CA THR A 35 2.65 -0.49 22.52
C THR A 35 2.29 -1.40 23.69
N LEU A 36 2.68 -1.02 24.92
CA LEU A 36 2.28 -1.75 26.13
C LEU A 36 0.77 -1.64 26.39
N TYR A 37 0.19 -0.46 26.17
CA TYR A 37 -1.26 -0.27 26.28
C TYR A 37 -2.03 -1.16 25.28
N ILE A 38 -1.52 -1.32 24.05
CA ILE A 38 -2.11 -2.29 23.10
C ILE A 38 -2.00 -3.71 23.64
N ASP A 39 -0.84 -4.13 24.14
CA ASP A 39 -0.66 -5.49 24.69
C ASP A 39 -1.66 -5.81 25.80
N GLU A 40 -1.94 -4.84 26.68
CA GLU A 40 -2.89 -4.99 27.79
C GLU A 40 -4.35 -5.15 27.33
N HIS A 41 -4.68 -4.67 26.12
CA HIS A 41 -6.05 -4.64 25.59
C HIS A 41 -6.20 -5.52 24.33
N MET A 42 -5.27 -6.44 24.06
CA MET A 42 -5.31 -7.21 22.83
C MET A 42 -6.56 -8.08 22.69
N ASP A 43 -7.04 -8.67 23.78
CA ASP A 43 -8.25 -9.50 23.73
C ASP A 43 -9.49 -8.70 23.34
N PHE A 44 -9.61 -7.46 23.82
CA PHE A 44 -10.68 -6.53 23.43
C PHE A 44 -10.61 -6.21 21.93
N LEU A 45 -9.41 -5.84 21.44
CA LEU A 45 -9.21 -5.48 20.03
C LEU A 45 -9.49 -6.66 19.10
N VAL A 46 -9.08 -7.87 19.47
CA VAL A 46 -9.39 -9.09 18.70
C VAL A 46 -10.90 -9.35 18.71
N ALA A 47 -11.58 -9.19 19.84
CA ALA A 47 -13.02 -9.39 19.93
C ALA A 47 -13.81 -8.41 19.05
N ALA A 48 -13.45 -7.12 19.09
CA ALA A 48 -14.04 -6.07 18.25
C ALA A 48 -13.94 -6.41 16.75
N VAL A 49 -12.74 -6.78 16.29
CA VAL A 49 -12.51 -7.13 14.88
C VAL A 49 -13.23 -8.42 14.50
N LYS A 50 -13.27 -9.41 15.38
CA LYS A 50 -14.02 -10.66 15.14
C LYS A 50 -15.51 -10.42 15.01
N GLN A 51 -16.08 -9.56 15.84
CA GLN A 51 -17.49 -9.21 15.74
C GLN A 51 -17.80 -8.61 14.36
N TYR A 52 -16.91 -7.80 13.81
CA TYR A 52 -17.04 -7.30 12.44
C TYR A 52 -16.88 -8.41 11.40
N ILE A 53 -15.89 -9.29 11.54
CA ILE A 53 -15.67 -10.42 10.61
C ILE A 53 -16.89 -11.33 10.53
N ASP A 54 -17.48 -11.65 11.69
CA ASP A 54 -18.64 -12.53 11.82
C ASP A 54 -19.97 -11.84 11.40
N SER A 55 -19.91 -10.54 11.05
CA SER A 55 -21.07 -9.74 10.63
C SER A 55 -21.26 -9.73 9.11
N TRP A 56 -22.22 -8.93 8.62
CA TRP A 56 -22.43 -8.75 7.18
C TRP A 56 -21.43 -7.78 6.55
N GLN A 57 -20.55 -7.17 7.35
CA GLN A 57 -19.51 -6.23 6.92
C GLN A 57 -20.09 -5.05 6.14
N THR A 58 -21.27 -4.60 6.54
CA THR A 58 -21.94 -3.42 6.00
C THR A 58 -21.21 -2.14 6.40
N PHE A 59 -21.51 -1.03 5.70
CA PHE A 59 -20.97 0.28 6.05
C PHE A 59 -21.24 0.66 7.51
N ASP A 60 -22.44 0.37 8.02
CA ASP A 60 -22.80 0.68 9.41
C ASP A 60 -21.99 -0.16 10.42
N GLU A 61 -21.78 -1.44 10.14
CA GLU A 61 -20.95 -2.33 10.97
C GLU A 61 -19.47 -1.90 10.93
N LEU A 62 -18.97 -1.43 9.77
CA LEU A 62 -17.64 -0.83 9.65
C LEU A 62 -17.52 0.44 10.51
N MET A 63 -18.52 1.32 10.47
CA MET A 63 -18.53 2.54 11.28
C MET A 63 -18.55 2.25 12.78
N GLN A 64 -19.24 1.17 13.20
CA GLN A 64 -19.21 0.68 14.58
C GLN A 64 -17.82 0.22 15.00
N LEU A 65 -17.14 -0.59 14.18
CA LEU A 65 -15.76 -1.01 14.47
C LEU A 65 -14.81 0.19 14.55
N ILE A 66 -14.92 1.14 13.62
CA ILE A 66 -14.11 2.37 13.66
C ILE A 66 -14.41 3.17 14.94
N GLN A 67 -15.65 3.16 15.44
CA GLN A 67 -16.00 3.81 16.70
C GLN A 67 -15.37 3.15 17.91
N GLU A 68 -15.34 1.83 17.96
CA GLU A 68 -14.64 1.10 19.02
C GLU A 68 -13.13 1.38 18.98
N LEU A 69 -12.55 1.45 17.77
CA LEU A 69 -11.15 1.81 17.56
C LEU A 69 -10.88 3.27 17.95
N ASP A 70 -11.75 4.22 17.62
CA ASP A 70 -11.62 5.63 18.03
C ASP A 70 -11.58 5.74 19.56
N ILE A 71 -12.53 5.09 20.25
CA ILE A 71 -12.60 5.08 21.72
C ILE A 71 -11.31 4.49 22.31
N PHE A 72 -10.82 3.38 21.74
CA PHE A 72 -9.57 2.77 22.16
C PHE A 72 -8.37 3.70 21.95
N ILE A 73 -8.22 4.26 20.75
CA ILE A 73 -7.08 5.08 20.33
C ILE A 73 -7.00 6.37 21.15
N THR A 74 -8.14 7.01 21.40
CA THR A 74 -8.19 8.26 22.17
C THR A 74 -7.85 8.07 23.65
N ALA A 75 -8.01 6.86 24.18
CA ALA A 75 -7.58 6.51 25.53
C ALA A 75 -6.07 6.15 25.63
N MET A 76 -5.38 5.97 24.51
CA MET A 76 -3.97 5.58 24.50
C MET A 76 -3.05 6.70 25.03
N PRO A 77 -1.90 6.36 25.62
CA PRO A 77 -0.89 7.33 26.07
C PRO A 77 -0.07 7.88 24.89
N VAL A 78 -0.75 8.50 23.93
CA VAL A 78 -0.22 9.18 22.74
C VAL A 78 -0.69 10.63 22.77
N THR A 79 0.14 11.55 22.31
CA THR A 79 -0.22 12.97 22.24
C THR A 79 -1.07 13.21 21.00
N PHE A 80 -2.28 13.72 21.20
CA PHE A 80 -3.15 14.25 20.15
C PHE A 80 -3.46 15.72 20.42
N ASP A 81 -3.88 16.47 19.40
CA ASP A 81 -4.45 17.81 19.61
C ASP A 81 -5.79 17.66 20.35
N THR A 82 -5.89 18.22 21.56
CA THR A 82 -7.11 18.13 22.39
C THR A 82 -8.33 18.71 21.69
N LYS A 83 -8.16 19.72 20.84
CA LYS A 83 -9.26 20.35 20.10
C LYS A 83 -9.78 19.45 18.98
N VAL A 84 -8.94 18.57 18.43
CA VAL A 84 -9.35 17.55 17.46
C VAL A 84 -10.15 16.46 18.17
N LEU A 85 -9.70 16.03 19.36
CA LEU A 85 -10.40 15.02 20.16
C LEU A 85 -11.81 15.44 20.61
N GLU A 86 -12.00 16.74 20.92
CA GLU A 86 -13.31 17.28 21.30
C GLU A 86 -14.38 17.13 20.20
N VAL A 87 -13.95 17.12 18.92
CA VAL A 87 -14.83 17.06 17.75
C VAL A 87 -14.89 15.65 17.15
N LEU A 88 -13.90 14.79 17.43
CA LEU A 88 -13.75 13.45 16.84
C LEU A 88 -14.98 12.55 17.02
N ASN A 89 -15.67 12.62 18.15
CA ASN A 89 -16.82 11.76 18.45
C ASN A 89 -18.12 12.19 17.74
N GLN A 90 -18.07 13.18 16.84
CA GLN A 90 -19.21 13.57 16.03
C GLN A 90 -19.40 12.57 14.88
N LEU A 91 -20.37 11.68 15.03
CA LEU A 91 -20.79 10.68 14.03
C LEU A 91 -20.89 11.20 12.58
N PRO A 92 -21.37 12.45 12.32
CA PRO A 92 -21.45 12.97 10.95
C PRO A 92 -20.11 13.09 10.22
N ILE A 93 -19.01 13.44 10.92
CA ILE A 93 -17.70 13.65 10.27
C ILE A 93 -17.11 12.31 9.84
N ARG A 94 -17.16 11.31 10.72
CA ARG A 94 -16.71 9.94 10.44
C ARG A 94 -17.45 9.36 9.23
N ASN A 95 -18.78 9.36 9.26
CA ASN A 95 -19.58 8.79 8.17
C ASN A 95 -19.35 9.56 6.87
N ALA A 96 -19.16 10.88 6.93
CA ALA A 96 -18.83 11.66 5.75
C ALA A 96 -17.43 11.35 5.19
N TRP A 97 -16.44 11.15 6.06
CA TRP A 97 -15.07 10.80 5.66
C TRP A 97 -15.02 9.44 4.98
N TYR A 98 -15.48 8.37 5.63
CA TYR A 98 -15.47 7.02 5.07
C TYR A 98 -16.51 6.83 3.95
N GLY A 99 -17.57 7.63 3.93
CA GLY A 99 -18.51 7.69 2.81
C GLY A 99 -17.98 8.47 1.60
N GLY A 100 -16.72 8.91 1.62
CA GLY A 100 -16.05 9.55 0.49
C GLY A 100 -16.52 10.97 0.16
N LYS A 101 -17.25 11.64 1.05
CA LYS A 101 -17.71 13.02 0.80
C LYS A 101 -16.54 13.96 0.64
N SER A 102 -16.74 14.99 -0.19
CA SER A 102 -15.71 15.99 -0.43
C SER A 102 -15.30 16.70 0.87
N LEU A 103 -14.02 17.09 0.98
CA LEU A 103 -13.56 17.86 2.16
C LEU A 103 -14.34 19.18 2.30
N LYS A 104 -14.77 19.77 1.17
CA LYS A 104 -15.61 20.97 1.14
C LYS A 104 -16.96 20.75 1.81
N GLU A 105 -17.58 19.58 1.64
CA GLU A 105 -18.81 19.25 2.36
C GLU A 105 -18.54 18.96 3.84
N ILE A 106 -17.46 18.24 4.14
CA ILE A 106 -17.12 17.86 5.52
C ILE A 106 -16.83 19.10 6.39
N THR A 107 -16.15 20.11 5.84
CA THR A 107 -15.86 21.36 6.58
C THR A 107 -17.11 22.13 7.01
N THR A 108 -18.25 21.88 6.36
CA THR A 108 -19.53 22.50 6.76
C THR A 108 -20.16 21.85 7.98
N LEU A 109 -19.70 20.65 8.38
CA LEU A 109 -20.26 19.89 9.50
C LEU A 109 -19.82 20.41 10.87
N GLY A 110 -18.75 21.20 10.93
CA GLY A 110 -18.28 21.77 12.18
C GLY A 110 -16.90 22.40 12.09
N ASN A 111 -16.57 23.21 13.11
CA ASN A 111 -15.22 23.74 13.27
C ASN A 111 -14.23 22.58 13.38
N LYS A 112 -13.09 22.65 12.67
CA LYS A 112 -12.01 21.65 12.66
C LYS A 112 -12.35 20.29 12.04
N ALA A 113 -13.47 20.15 11.33
CA ALA A 113 -13.79 18.89 10.66
C ALA A 113 -12.71 18.46 9.64
N ASP A 114 -12.04 19.42 8.99
CA ASP A 114 -10.87 19.18 8.15
C ASP A 114 -9.65 18.69 8.93
N GLU A 115 -9.41 19.22 10.13
CA GLU A 115 -8.33 18.74 11.00
C GLU A 115 -8.60 17.31 11.49
N VAL A 116 -9.86 16.97 11.81
CA VAL A 116 -10.26 15.58 12.13
C VAL A 116 -9.92 14.66 10.96
N CYS A 117 -10.29 15.02 9.74
CA CYS A 117 -9.97 14.21 8.57
C CYS A 117 -8.46 14.10 8.31
N ASN A 118 -7.74 15.22 8.28
CA ASN A 118 -6.34 15.25 7.84
C ASN A 118 -5.34 14.84 8.93
N GLN A 119 -5.58 15.19 10.19
CA GLN A 119 -4.64 14.87 11.28
C GLN A 119 -4.99 13.54 11.92
N TYR A 120 -6.29 13.28 12.13
CA TYR A 120 -6.70 12.05 12.81
C TYR A 120 -6.91 10.90 11.83
N TYR A 121 -7.94 10.93 10.98
CA TYR A 121 -8.29 9.79 10.12
C TYR A 121 -7.27 9.54 9.00
N ASN A 122 -6.61 10.57 8.46
CA ASN A 122 -5.59 10.38 7.42
C ASN A 122 -4.22 9.95 7.98
N PHE A 123 -3.90 10.28 9.24
CA PHE A 123 -2.55 10.05 9.79
C PHE A 123 -2.54 9.24 11.09
N HIS A 124 -3.06 9.80 12.18
CA HIS A 124 -2.92 9.17 13.50
C HIS A 124 -3.64 7.83 13.61
N PHE A 125 -4.87 7.74 13.11
CA PHE A 125 -5.67 6.53 13.16
C PHE A 125 -5.02 5.41 12.33
N PRO A 126 -4.70 5.58 11.03
CA PRO A 126 -3.98 4.57 10.23
C PRO A 126 -2.68 4.11 10.88
N TRP A 127 -1.87 5.04 11.38
CA TRP A 127 -0.60 4.72 12.03
C TRP A 127 -0.77 3.78 13.22
N ILE A 128 -1.76 4.04 14.08
CA ILE A 128 -2.01 3.24 15.28
C ILE A 128 -2.71 1.92 14.92
N VAL A 129 -3.69 1.95 14.02
CA VAL A 129 -4.39 0.73 13.57
C VAL A 129 -3.43 -0.25 12.89
N ASN A 130 -2.53 0.24 12.03
CA ASN A 130 -1.48 -0.59 11.43
C ASN A 130 -0.51 -1.15 12.49
N ALA A 131 -0.20 -0.38 13.54
CA ALA A 131 0.58 -0.87 14.66
C ALA A 131 -0.13 -2.03 15.40
N ILE A 132 -1.44 -1.93 15.61
CA ILE A 132 -2.26 -3.01 16.19
C ILE A 132 -2.26 -4.24 15.28
N SER A 133 -2.49 -4.08 13.97
CA SER A 133 -2.44 -5.16 12.97
C SER A 133 -1.13 -5.95 13.05
N LYS A 134 0.02 -5.26 13.04
CA LYS A 134 1.34 -5.90 13.15
C LYS A 134 1.51 -6.68 14.45
N LYS A 135 0.89 -6.23 15.54
CA LYS A 135 0.93 -6.95 16.82
C LYS A 135 0.02 -8.17 16.83
N MET A 136 -1.13 -8.11 16.17
CA MET A 136 -2.03 -9.25 15.98
C MET A 136 -1.40 -10.39 15.15
N LEU A 137 -0.48 -10.07 14.24
CA LEU A 137 0.27 -11.10 13.50
C LEU A 137 1.15 -11.98 14.40
N LEU A 138 1.67 -11.46 15.51
CA LEU A 138 2.58 -12.19 16.41
C LEU A 138 1.92 -13.43 17.06
N PRO A 139 0.70 -13.37 17.60
CA PRO A 139 -0.05 -14.55 18.05
C PRO A 139 -0.75 -15.32 16.91
N GLY A 140 -0.49 -14.99 15.64
CA GLY A 140 -1.08 -15.69 14.49
C GLY A 140 -2.53 -15.30 14.16
N LYS A 141 -2.99 -14.11 14.57
CA LYS A 141 -4.32 -13.56 14.25
C LYS A 141 -4.30 -12.90 12.88
N THR A 142 -4.08 -13.71 11.84
CA THR A 142 -3.80 -13.21 10.48
C THR A 142 -5.01 -12.58 9.81
N GLU A 143 -6.21 -13.10 10.06
CA GLU A 143 -7.45 -12.57 9.48
C GLU A 143 -7.82 -11.23 10.12
N GLU A 144 -7.79 -11.16 11.45
CA GLU A 144 -8.05 -9.91 12.19
C GLU A 144 -7.00 -8.83 11.85
N ALA A 145 -5.73 -9.23 11.76
CA ALA A 145 -4.67 -8.32 11.33
C ALA A 145 -4.91 -7.78 9.93
N LYS A 146 -5.43 -8.61 9.00
CA LYS A 146 -5.70 -8.20 7.63
C LYS A 146 -6.81 -7.16 7.55
N ILE A 147 -7.91 -7.37 8.28
CA ILE A 147 -9.00 -6.39 8.38
C ILE A 147 -8.49 -5.04 8.88
N LEU A 148 -7.64 -5.03 9.92
CA LEU A 148 -7.08 -3.77 10.43
C LEU A 148 -6.09 -3.10 9.45
N GLU A 149 -5.32 -3.89 8.71
CA GLU A 149 -4.45 -3.34 7.64
C GLU A 149 -5.29 -2.65 6.56
N ASP A 150 -6.41 -3.27 6.17
CA ASP A 150 -7.32 -2.74 5.17
C ASP A 150 -8.02 -1.47 5.69
N ILE A 151 -8.53 -1.49 6.92
CA ILE A 151 -9.13 -0.32 7.59
C ILE A 151 -8.13 0.84 7.71
N SER A 152 -6.85 0.56 7.99
CA SER A 152 -5.80 1.58 7.99
C SER A 152 -5.73 2.30 6.65
N LEU A 153 -5.81 1.56 5.53
CA LEU A 153 -5.80 2.13 4.19
C LEU A 153 -7.09 2.92 3.89
N PHE A 154 -8.24 2.37 4.26
CA PHE A 154 -9.55 2.99 4.08
C PHE A 154 -9.62 4.34 4.78
N SER A 155 -9.07 4.39 5.99
CA SER A 155 -9.00 5.59 6.82
C SER A 155 -8.05 6.63 6.22
N GLU A 156 -6.87 6.21 5.76
CA GLU A 156 -5.89 7.10 5.14
C GLU A 156 -6.49 7.80 3.91
N ILE A 157 -7.22 7.06 3.08
CA ILE A 157 -7.84 7.61 1.87
C ILE A 157 -9.16 8.32 2.16
N GLY A 158 -9.98 7.80 3.08
CA GLY A 158 -11.33 8.27 3.34
C GLY A 158 -12.37 7.67 2.39
N VAL A 159 -12.41 6.34 2.31
CA VAL A 159 -13.36 5.51 1.54
C VAL A 159 -13.73 4.27 2.37
N PRO A 160 -14.78 3.50 2.02
CA PRO A 160 -15.27 2.45 2.91
C PRO A 160 -14.64 1.07 2.67
N ASP A 161 -14.00 0.85 1.52
CA ASP A 161 -13.58 -0.48 1.10
C ASP A 161 -12.26 -0.48 0.30
N MET A 162 -11.77 -1.70 0.03
CA MET A 162 -10.51 -1.95 -0.65
C MET A 162 -10.57 -1.60 -2.14
N ILE A 163 -11.67 -1.88 -2.83
CA ILE A 163 -11.80 -1.61 -4.27
C ILE A 163 -11.76 -0.11 -4.51
N SER A 164 -12.57 0.65 -3.79
CA SER A 164 -12.58 2.12 -3.79
C SER A 164 -11.19 2.69 -3.48
N SER A 165 -10.50 2.12 -2.48
CA SER A 165 -9.12 2.50 -2.12
C SER A 165 -8.16 2.32 -3.29
N GLN A 166 -8.24 1.16 -3.95
CA GLN A 166 -7.34 0.84 -5.04
C GLN A 166 -7.66 1.66 -6.31
N ILE A 167 -8.94 1.96 -6.60
CA ILE A 167 -9.35 2.87 -7.68
C ILE A 167 -8.79 4.28 -7.44
N TYR A 168 -8.87 4.77 -6.21
CA TYR A 168 -8.28 6.05 -5.83
C TYR A 168 -6.76 6.08 -6.04
N LEU A 169 -6.07 5.00 -5.65
CA LEU A 169 -4.63 4.85 -5.87
C LEU A 169 -4.27 4.69 -7.36
N ALA A 170 -5.15 4.11 -8.17
CA ALA A 170 -4.96 3.94 -9.61
C ALA A 170 -4.99 5.26 -10.40
N GLY A 171 -5.52 6.35 -9.82
CA GLY A 171 -5.45 7.69 -10.40
C GLY A 171 -6.74 8.50 -10.31
N ILE A 172 -7.85 7.89 -9.90
CA ILE A 172 -9.12 8.59 -9.69
C ILE A 172 -9.06 9.35 -8.35
N LYS A 173 -8.49 10.56 -8.34
CA LYS A 173 -8.28 11.34 -7.10
C LYS A 173 -9.55 12.03 -6.59
N SER A 174 -10.71 11.42 -6.82
CA SER A 174 -12.00 11.78 -6.24
C SER A 174 -12.52 10.58 -5.44
N ARG A 175 -12.84 10.78 -4.15
CA ARG A 175 -13.30 9.71 -3.26
C ARG A 175 -14.73 9.29 -3.59
N THR A 176 -15.62 10.24 -3.84
CA THR A 176 -16.97 9.99 -4.35
C THR A 176 -16.95 9.13 -5.60
N ASN A 177 -16.14 9.48 -6.60
CA ASN A 177 -16.11 8.77 -7.88
C ASN A 177 -15.40 7.42 -7.74
N ALA A 178 -14.43 7.29 -6.84
CA ALA A 178 -13.81 6.01 -6.55
C ALA A 178 -14.80 5.00 -5.94
N ILE A 179 -15.72 5.48 -5.09
CA ILE A 179 -16.82 4.67 -4.54
C ILE A 179 -17.84 4.33 -5.62
N GLU A 180 -18.27 5.31 -6.41
CA GLU A 180 -19.20 5.07 -7.52
C GLU A 180 -18.67 4.01 -8.49
N LEU A 181 -17.39 4.11 -8.88
CA LEU A 181 -16.76 3.18 -9.79
C LEU A 181 -16.49 1.81 -9.16
N SER A 182 -16.39 1.70 -7.83
CA SER A 182 -16.11 0.42 -7.17
C SER A 182 -17.29 -0.54 -7.26
N GLU A 183 -18.52 -0.03 -7.31
CA GLU A 183 -19.74 -0.83 -7.51
C GLU A 183 -19.76 -1.57 -8.86
N LEU A 184 -18.98 -1.08 -9.84
CA LEU A 184 -18.89 -1.62 -11.19
C LEU A 184 -17.68 -2.53 -11.41
N VAL A 185 -16.77 -2.61 -10.44
CA VAL A 185 -15.54 -3.40 -10.51
C VAL A 185 -15.73 -4.72 -9.77
N GLU A 186 -15.57 -5.83 -10.50
CA GLU A 186 -15.71 -7.16 -9.91
C GLU A 186 -14.45 -7.58 -9.15
N GLU A 187 -14.60 -7.82 -7.84
CA GLU A 187 -13.51 -8.23 -6.94
C GLU A 187 -12.76 -9.49 -7.41
N LYS A 188 -13.51 -10.46 -7.98
CA LYS A 188 -12.96 -11.74 -8.47
C LYS A 188 -12.01 -11.58 -9.66
N THR A 189 -12.02 -10.43 -10.33
CA THR A 189 -11.27 -10.18 -11.56
C THR A 189 -9.92 -9.49 -11.28
N LEU A 190 -9.72 -9.00 -10.05
CA LEU A 190 -8.50 -8.32 -9.61
C LEU A 190 -7.26 -9.21 -9.59
N THR A 191 -7.42 -10.53 -9.55
CA THR A 191 -6.31 -11.50 -9.62
C THR A 191 -5.67 -11.58 -11.01
N ASN A 192 -6.38 -11.19 -12.07
CA ASN A 192 -5.94 -11.38 -13.45
C ASN A 192 -5.80 -10.07 -14.25
N ILE A 193 -6.55 -9.02 -13.89
CA ILE A 193 -6.57 -7.75 -14.63
C ILE A 193 -6.32 -6.59 -13.68
N SER A 194 -5.33 -5.76 -13.99
CA SER A 194 -5.06 -4.55 -13.21
C SER A 194 -6.24 -3.60 -13.20
N ILE A 195 -6.44 -2.89 -12.10
CA ILE A 195 -7.57 -1.97 -11.93
C ILE A 195 -7.61 -0.91 -13.00
N LYS A 196 -6.45 -0.39 -13.42
CA LYS A 196 -6.37 0.56 -14.55
C LYS A 196 -7.00 -0.01 -15.82
N LYS A 197 -6.74 -1.28 -16.14
CA LYS A 197 -7.35 -1.93 -17.32
C LYS A 197 -8.86 -2.09 -17.15
N GLN A 198 -9.32 -2.47 -15.95
CA GLN A 198 -10.75 -2.57 -15.67
C GLN A 198 -11.45 -1.20 -15.79
N LEU A 199 -10.86 -0.14 -15.23
CA LEU A 199 -11.36 1.23 -15.37
C LEU A 199 -11.44 1.67 -16.85
N ILE A 200 -10.45 1.33 -17.67
CA ILE A 200 -10.48 1.62 -19.10
C ILE A 200 -11.60 0.85 -19.81
N GLN A 201 -11.89 -0.39 -19.41
CA GLN A 201 -13.01 -1.16 -19.96
C GLN A 201 -14.36 -0.53 -19.63
N LEU A 202 -14.50 0.13 -18.47
CA LEU A 202 -15.72 0.87 -18.11
C LEU A 202 -16.03 2.00 -19.10
N ILE A 203 -15.02 2.61 -19.74
CA ILE A 203 -15.22 3.65 -20.75
C ILE A 203 -16.05 3.10 -21.91
N SER A 204 -15.64 1.95 -22.47
CA SER A 204 -16.37 1.33 -23.59
C SER A 204 -17.77 0.92 -23.18
N LYS A 205 -17.94 0.32 -21.99
CA LYS A 205 -19.26 -0.05 -21.47
C LYS A 205 -20.20 1.15 -21.32
N TYR A 206 -19.67 2.29 -20.89
CA TYR A 206 -20.45 3.53 -20.78
C TYR A 206 -20.80 4.10 -22.17
N GLU A 207 -19.85 4.13 -23.10
CA GLU A 207 -20.07 4.57 -24.49
C GLU A 207 -21.10 3.68 -25.22
N ASP A 208 -21.11 2.37 -24.93
CA ASP A 208 -22.06 1.39 -25.46
C ASP A 208 -23.42 1.41 -24.73
N GLY A 209 -23.56 2.19 -23.65
CA GLY A 209 -24.79 2.32 -22.86
C GLY A 209 -25.11 1.11 -21.98
N GLU A 210 -24.13 0.25 -21.67
CA GLU A 210 -24.30 -0.92 -20.79
C GLU A 210 -24.31 -0.55 -19.30
N ILE A 211 -23.66 0.57 -18.96
CA ILE A 211 -23.59 1.10 -17.59
C ILE A 211 -23.93 2.59 -17.59
N ASP A 212 -24.38 3.07 -16.45
CA ASP A 212 -24.61 4.49 -16.19
C ASP A 212 -23.66 4.95 -15.09
N ILE A 213 -22.96 6.06 -15.34
CA ILE A 213 -22.03 6.70 -14.39
C ILE A 213 -22.17 8.21 -14.52
N SER A 214 -21.80 8.92 -13.46
CA SER A 214 -21.76 10.37 -13.43
C SER A 214 -20.81 10.95 -14.47
N GLU A 215 -21.15 12.14 -14.97
CA GLU A 215 -20.28 12.88 -15.90
C GLU A 215 -18.87 13.06 -15.31
N ASP A 216 -18.80 13.41 -14.02
CA ASP A 216 -17.54 13.54 -13.28
C ASP A 216 -16.75 12.23 -13.26
N ALA A 217 -17.38 11.08 -13.02
CA ALA A 217 -16.71 9.79 -13.05
C ALA A 217 -16.17 9.46 -14.45
N TYR A 218 -16.95 9.74 -15.49
CA TYR A 218 -16.52 9.55 -16.87
C TYR A 218 -15.32 10.43 -17.25
N GLU A 219 -15.31 11.71 -16.83
CA GLU A 219 -14.16 12.60 -17.03
C GLU A 219 -12.89 12.05 -16.37
N TRP A 220 -13.00 11.54 -15.14
CA TRP A 220 -11.89 10.89 -14.45
C TRP A 220 -11.38 9.65 -15.18
N LEU A 221 -12.28 8.82 -15.73
CA LEU A 221 -11.87 7.67 -16.56
C LEU A 221 -11.12 8.11 -17.80
N CYS A 222 -11.58 9.18 -18.47
CA CYS A 222 -10.89 9.75 -19.63
C CYS A 222 -9.48 10.24 -19.29
N LEU A 223 -9.31 10.92 -18.14
CA LEU A 223 -7.99 11.35 -17.65
C LEU A 223 -7.07 10.15 -17.39
N VAL A 224 -7.59 9.09 -16.77
CA VAL A 224 -6.82 7.85 -16.56
C VAL A 224 -6.42 7.23 -17.90
N ASN A 225 -7.33 7.17 -18.88
CA ASN A 225 -7.04 6.66 -20.22
C ASN A 225 -5.94 7.47 -20.92
N ILE A 226 -6.02 8.81 -20.88
CA ILE A 226 -4.99 9.69 -21.46
C ILE A 226 -3.63 9.46 -20.79
N SER A 227 -3.61 9.36 -19.45
CA SER A 227 -2.39 9.07 -18.70
C SER A 227 -1.79 7.69 -19.06
N ASN A 228 -2.65 6.73 -19.40
CA ASN A 228 -2.25 5.39 -19.81
C ASN A 228 -1.72 5.36 -21.26
N ARG A 229 -2.31 6.15 -22.16
CA ARG A 229 -1.86 6.30 -23.56
C ARG A 229 -0.46 6.92 -23.68
N GLY A 230 0.00 7.65 -22.65
CA GLY A 230 1.37 8.17 -22.57
C GLY A 230 2.42 7.11 -22.23
N GLY A 231 2.02 5.94 -21.74
CA GLY A 231 2.87 4.78 -21.59
C GLY A 231 2.91 4.00 -22.90
N ILE A 232 3.81 4.38 -23.81
CA ILE A 232 4.15 3.50 -24.94
C ILE A 232 4.69 2.23 -24.30
N GLU A 233 3.96 1.10 -24.42
CA GLU A 233 4.51 -0.21 -24.07
C GLU A 233 5.79 -0.37 -24.90
N GLN A 234 6.94 -0.31 -24.23
CA GLN A 234 8.20 -0.48 -24.92
C GLN A 234 8.33 -1.95 -25.25
N GLU A 235 8.19 -2.29 -26.52
CA GLU A 235 8.41 -3.64 -27.00
C GLU A 235 9.91 -3.96 -26.99
N LEU A 236 10.28 -4.99 -26.22
CA LEU A 236 11.60 -5.57 -26.24
C LEU A 236 11.55 -6.91 -26.95
N ARG A 237 12.55 -7.18 -27.78
CA ARG A 237 12.73 -8.50 -28.35
C ARG A 237 13.15 -9.47 -27.27
N TYR A 238 12.61 -10.68 -27.32
CA TYR A 238 13.10 -11.78 -26.49
C TYR A 238 14.61 -11.99 -26.70
N MET A 239 15.34 -12.14 -25.59
CA MET A 239 16.79 -12.36 -25.61
C MET A 239 17.18 -13.48 -24.64
N ARG A 240 18.15 -14.28 -25.06
CA ARG A 240 18.86 -15.24 -24.23
C ARG A 240 20.34 -14.93 -24.21
N ILE A 241 20.97 -15.12 -23.06
CA ILE A 241 22.41 -15.02 -22.89
C ILE A 241 22.95 -16.28 -22.23
N ARG A 242 24.23 -16.56 -22.47
CA ARG A 242 24.97 -17.59 -21.75
C ARG A 242 25.99 -16.96 -20.83
N VAL A 243 25.94 -17.34 -19.56
CA VAL A 243 26.86 -16.86 -18.52
C VAL A 243 27.32 -18.07 -17.72
N ASP A 244 28.63 -18.26 -17.58
CA ASP A 244 29.22 -19.37 -16.82
C ASP A 244 28.78 -19.30 -15.35
N TYR A 245 28.24 -20.41 -14.84
CA TYR A 245 27.81 -20.59 -13.47
C TYR A 245 28.88 -20.15 -12.45
N ASN A 246 30.16 -20.42 -12.72
CA ASN A 246 31.24 -20.06 -11.80
C ASN A 246 31.37 -18.54 -11.60
N LEU A 247 30.91 -17.72 -12.55
CA LEU A 247 30.98 -16.26 -12.48
C LEU A 247 29.82 -15.64 -11.71
N VAL A 248 28.69 -16.36 -11.60
CA VAL A 248 27.42 -15.82 -11.07
C VAL A 248 26.87 -16.60 -9.87
N SER A 249 27.41 -17.79 -9.59
CA SER A 249 27.21 -18.54 -8.35
C SER A 249 25.72 -18.63 -7.94
N VAL A 250 25.37 -18.12 -6.75
CA VAL A 250 24.03 -18.16 -6.14
C VAL A 250 23.04 -17.16 -6.73
N TYR A 251 23.48 -16.19 -7.54
CA TYR A 251 22.56 -15.16 -8.04
C TYR A 251 21.67 -15.71 -9.15
N GLU A 252 20.42 -15.24 -9.17
CA GLU A 252 19.40 -15.69 -10.13
C GLU A 252 18.95 -14.59 -11.08
N ARG A 253 19.38 -13.34 -10.84
CA ARG A 253 18.99 -12.16 -11.62
C ARG A 253 20.22 -11.32 -11.98
N LEU A 254 20.32 -10.93 -13.25
CA LEU A 254 21.33 -10.02 -13.78
C LEU A 254 20.68 -8.83 -14.49
N TYR A 255 21.08 -7.61 -14.12
CA TYR A 255 20.54 -6.36 -14.62
C TYR A 255 21.50 -5.71 -15.60
N CYS A 256 20.98 -5.16 -16.70
CA CYS A 256 21.80 -4.38 -17.63
C CYS A 256 21.99 -2.94 -17.13
N LYS A 257 23.24 -2.51 -16.97
CA LYS A 257 23.60 -1.16 -16.50
C LYS A 257 24.64 -0.52 -17.42
N CYS A 258 24.55 0.80 -17.60
CA CYS A 258 25.52 1.60 -18.33
C CYS A 258 26.38 2.39 -17.34
N TYR A 259 27.70 2.38 -17.53
CA TYR A 259 28.65 3.20 -16.78
C TYR A 259 29.79 3.60 -17.72
N GLU A 260 30.09 4.90 -17.81
CA GLU A 260 31.13 5.45 -18.69
C GLU A 260 31.05 4.89 -20.12
N GLU A 261 29.85 4.95 -20.71
CA GLU A 261 29.54 4.47 -22.07
C GLU A 261 29.73 2.96 -22.31
N ARG A 262 30.04 2.19 -21.26
CA ARG A 262 30.14 0.72 -21.32
C ARG A 262 28.93 0.06 -20.69
N LEU A 263 28.53 -1.08 -21.22
CA LEU A 263 27.44 -1.89 -20.68
C LEU A 263 27.96 -3.05 -19.83
N TYR A 264 27.24 -3.32 -18.74
CA TYR A 264 27.53 -4.38 -17.80
C TYR A 264 26.26 -5.15 -17.45
N LEU A 265 26.41 -6.46 -17.21
CA LEU A 265 25.44 -7.28 -16.53
C LEU A 265 25.83 -7.36 -15.05
N CYS A 266 24.98 -6.82 -14.20
CA CYS A 266 25.25 -6.64 -12.78
C CYS A 266 24.27 -7.42 -11.91
N THR A 267 24.75 -7.89 -10.77
CA THR A 267 23.87 -8.34 -9.68
C THR A 267 23.24 -7.14 -8.98
N TRP A 268 22.13 -7.35 -8.26
CA TRP A 268 21.41 -6.27 -7.57
C TRP A 268 22.27 -5.54 -6.53
N ASP A 269 23.25 -6.23 -5.95
CA ASP A 269 24.20 -5.68 -4.98
C ASP A 269 25.55 -5.25 -5.61
N TYR A 270 25.65 -5.31 -6.94
CA TYR A 270 26.83 -4.95 -7.73
C TYR A 270 28.11 -5.72 -7.39
N LYS A 271 28.04 -6.85 -6.66
CA LYS A 271 29.23 -7.67 -6.37
C LYS A 271 29.81 -8.30 -7.62
N ILE A 272 28.94 -8.69 -8.56
CA ILE A 272 29.32 -9.20 -9.88
C ILE A 272 28.98 -8.16 -10.94
N LYS A 273 29.95 -7.85 -11.80
CA LYS A 273 29.84 -6.93 -12.94
C LYS A 273 30.51 -7.55 -14.16
N LEU A 274 29.71 -8.07 -15.09
CA LEU A 274 30.22 -8.69 -16.30
C LEU A 274 30.11 -7.68 -17.45
N MET A 275 31.25 -7.25 -17.99
CA MET A 275 31.26 -6.30 -19.09
C MET A 275 30.72 -6.97 -20.36
N ILE A 276 29.75 -6.32 -21.02
CA ILE A 276 29.25 -6.73 -22.33
C ILE A 276 30.28 -6.31 -23.37
N ARG A 277 30.65 -7.23 -24.27
CA ARG A 277 31.65 -6.94 -25.29
C ARG A 277 31.14 -5.88 -26.28
N GLN A 278 32.05 -5.06 -26.79
CA GLN A 278 31.73 -3.93 -27.64
C GLN A 278 30.96 -4.34 -28.90
N GLU A 279 31.27 -5.51 -29.47
CA GLU A 279 30.69 -6.00 -30.73
C GLU A 279 29.20 -6.34 -30.63
N VAL A 280 28.70 -6.56 -29.40
CA VAL A 280 27.30 -6.87 -29.13
C VAL A 280 26.61 -5.80 -28.29
N MET A 281 27.31 -4.70 -27.96
CA MET A 281 26.81 -3.66 -27.07
C MET A 281 25.51 -3.03 -27.58
N ASP A 282 25.42 -2.75 -28.88
CA ASP A 282 24.23 -2.14 -29.50
C ASP A 282 22.96 -2.98 -29.31
N LYS A 283 23.09 -4.32 -29.25
CA LYS A 283 21.98 -5.24 -29.00
C LYS A 283 21.38 -5.06 -27.60
N TYR A 284 22.21 -4.74 -26.60
CA TYR A 284 21.80 -4.66 -25.20
C TYR A 284 21.61 -3.23 -24.70
N LYS A 285 21.98 -2.22 -25.50
CA LYS A 285 21.89 -0.80 -25.13
C LYS A 285 20.48 -0.37 -24.75
N CYS A 286 19.46 -0.94 -25.39
CA CYS A 286 18.06 -0.67 -25.07
C CYS A 286 17.64 -1.18 -23.68
N LEU A 287 18.37 -2.11 -23.08
CA LEU A 287 18.08 -2.67 -21.76
C LEU A 287 18.68 -1.85 -20.61
N ALA A 288 19.61 -0.94 -20.92
CA ALA A 288 20.40 -0.25 -19.92
C ALA A 288 19.54 0.64 -19.03
N GLY A 289 19.52 0.33 -17.73
CA GLY A 289 18.83 1.16 -16.74
C GLY A 289 17.31 0.96 -16.67
N LEU A 290 16.74 0.04 -17.47
CA LEU A 290 15.33 -0.29 -17.37
C LEU A 290 15.02 -0.92 -16.00
N LEU A 291 14.05 -0.35 -15.29
CA LEU A 291 13.55 -0.88 -14.02
C LEU A 291 12.65 -2.09 -14.29
N GLY A 292 12.77 -3.11 -13.46
CA GLY A 292 11.98 -4.35 -13.59
C GLY A 292 12.39 -5.26 -14.74
N VAL A 293 13.39 -4.91 -15.55
CA VAL A 293 13.90 -5.74 -16.65
C VAL A 293 15.25 -6.34 -16.27
N TYR A 294 15.35 -7.67 -16.34
CA TYR A 294 16.57 -8.40 -15.99
C TYR A 294 16.64 -9.75 -16.70
N PHE A 295 17.82 -10.34 -16.74
CA PHE A 295 18.01 -11.73 -17.15
C PHE A 295 17.82 -12.64 -15.95
N GLN A 296 16.92 -13.61 -16.04
CA GLN A 296 16.69 -14.64 -15.03
C GLN A 296 17.33 -15.97 -15.45
N ARG A 297 17.93 -16.67 -14.51
CA ARG A 297 18.50 -18.00 -14.73
C ARG A 297 17.40 -19.04 -14.96
N THR A 298 17.51 -19.84 -16.02
CA THR A 298 16.58 -20.94 -16.31
C THR A 298 17.24 -22.31 -16.15
N GLU A 299 18.27 -22.58 -16.93
CA GLU A 299 19.05 -23.84 -16.93
C GLU A 299 20.55 -23.56 -16.76
N ASN A 300 21.38 -24.59 -16.52
CA ASN A 300 22.82 -24.43 -16.30
C ASN A 300 23.49 -23.60 -17.41
N ASN A 301 23.87 -22.37 -17.03
CA ASN A 301 24.47 -21.31 -17.86
C ASN A 301 23.54 -20.54 -18.81
N LEU A 302 22.24 -20.83 -18.87
CA LEU A 302 21.28 -20.13 -19.72
C LEU A 302 20.44 -19.14 -18.93
N TRP A 303 20.31 -17.94 -19.47
CA TRP A 303 19.55 -16.86 -18.86
C TRP A 303 18.64 -16.19 -19.88
N GLU A 304 17.42 -15.87 -19.47
CA GLU A 304 16.37 -15.34 -20.33
C GLU A 304 15.93 -13.96 -19.85
N LEU A 305 15.68 -13.05 -20.80
CA LEU A 305 15.18 -11.72 -20.48
C LEU A 305 13.74 -11.81 -19.96
N ILE A 306 13.49 -11.21 -18.80
CA ILE A 306 12.19 -11.12 -18.15
C ILE A 306 11.91 -9.67 -17.79
N SER A 307 10.63 -9.29 -17.86
CA SER A 307 10.13 -7.99 -17.45
C SER A 307 9.08 -8.18 -16.36
N GLU A 308 9.34 -7.63 -15.17
CA GLU A 308 8.35 -7.36 -14.14
C GLU A 308 7.77 -5.93 -14.30
N ASN A 309 8.18 -5.18 -15.33
CA ASN A 309 7.70 -3.83 -15.60
C ASN A 309 6.42 -3.88 -16.44
N PRO A 310 5.29 -3.32 -15.95
CA PRO A 310 4.01 -3.38 -16.66
C PRO A 310 3.98 -2.60 -17.97
N ASN A 311 4.96 -1.71 -18.21
CA ASN A 311 5.05 -0.90 -19.43
C ASN A 311 6.02 -1.50 -20.48
N ILE A 312 6.50 -2.73 -20.27
CA ILE A 312 7.48 -3.38 -21.15
C ILE A 312 7.00 -4.79 -21.48
N VAL A 313 6.74 -5.02 -22.76
CA VAL A 313 6.32 -6.32 -23.28
C VAL A 313 7.50 -6.99 -23.98
N ILE A 314 7.74 -8.26 -23.65
CA ILE A 314 8.77 -9.06 -24.31
C ILE A 314 8.12 -9.89 -25.41
N LEU A 315 8.40 -9.52 -26.66
CA LEU A 315 7.89 -10.23 -27.83
C LEU A 315 8.68 -11.52 -28.05
N GLN A 316 7.98 -12.65 -27.98
CA GLN A 316 8.50 -13.94 -28.44
C GLN A 316 8.38 -13.96 -29.97
N ASN A 317 9.52 -13.88 -30.66
CA ASN A 317 9.61 -14.25 -32.08
C ASN A 317 9.67 -15.76 -32.22
#